data_AF-A0A842YD15-F1
#
_entry.id   AF-A0A842YD15-F1
#
_cell.length_a   1.000
_cell.length_b   1.000
_cell.length_c   1.000
_cell.angle_alpha   90.00
_cell.angle_beta   90.00
_cell.angle_gamma   90.00
#
_symmetry.space_group_name_H-M   'P 1'
#
loop_
_entity.id
_entity.type
_entity.pdbx_description
1 polymer ?
#
loop_
_entity_poly.entity_id
_entity_poly.type
_entity_poly.pdbx_seq_one_letter_code
_entity_poly.pdbx_strand_id
1 'polypeptide(L)'
;ADGSWDTDVEADGNDECLVSWDSRAITDSYVANKINQMESNHIACIYGSCHSGGMFDEASETRAGVLYIGAAEADQYGWDYLLLENSLFFYYFGDQGLLNGPYDNLQDAFWYARPLVIAEQPDSCPIMLDYYGAPFYVK
;
A
#
# COMPACT_ATOMS: atom_id res chain seq x y z
N ALA A 1 8.46 -10.64 2.23
CA ALA A 1 7.40 -11.49 2.82
C ALA A 1 7.35 -12.79 2.03
N ASP A 2 6.85 -13.88 2.60
CA ASP A 2 6.73 -15.19 1.94
C ASP A 2 5.42 -15.35 1.14
N GLY A 3 4.64 -14.28 0.98
CA GLY A 3 3.36 -14.30 0.27
C GLY A 3 2.21 -14.95 1.06
N SER A 4 2.40 -15.30 2.34
CA SER A 4 1.40 -16.03 3.14
C SER A 4 0.13 -15.25 3.52
N TRP A 5 0.03 -14.00 3.10
CA TRP A 5 -1.09 -13.08 3.34
C TRP A 5 -2.04 -12.97 2.14
N ASP A 6 -1.66 -13.55 1.00
CA ASP A 6 -2.52 -13.75 -0.16
C ASP A 6 -3.01 -15.22 -0.10
N THR A 7 -4.33 -15.39 0.02
CA THR A 7 -4.96 -16.71 0.09
C THR A 7 -6.05 -16.92 -0.96
N ASP A 8 -6.27 -15.91 -1.79
CA ASP A 8 -7.01 -15.98 -3.03
C ASP A 8 -6.24 -16.88 -4.00
N VAL A 9 -6.94 -17.48 -4.95
CA VAL A 9 -6.29 -18.12 -6.09
C VAL A 9 -7.05 -17.68 -7.31
N GLU A 10 -6.47 -16.74 -8.05
CA GLU A 10 -7.12 -16.10 -9.18
C GLU A 10 -7.18 -17.00 -10.41
N ALA A 11 -8.36 -17.04 -11.03
CA ALA A 11 -8.60 -17.85 -12.22
C ALA A 11 -8.22 -17.13 -13.53
N ASP A 12 -8.05 -15.82 -13.50
CA ASP A 12 -7.77 -14.98 -14.69
C ASP A 12 -6.40 -14.29 -14.72
N GLY A 13 -5.66 -14.35 -13.59
CA GLY A 13 -4.28 -13.88 -13.48
C GLY A 13 -4.09 -12.37 -13.32
N ASN A 14 -5.12 -11.64 -12.87
CA ASN A 14 -4.95 -10.33 -12.23
C ASN A 14 -5.67 -10.40 -10.87
N ASP A 15 -5.01 -10.00 -9.79
CA ASP A 15 -5.58 -10.04 -8.44
C ASP A 15 -6.45 -8.81 -8.21
N GLU A 16 -5.90 -7.63 -8.50
CA GLU A 16 -6.44 -6.39 -7.95
C GLU A 16 -6.41 -5.24 -8.94
N CYS A 17 -7.31 -4.29 -8.71
CA CYS A 17 -7.32 -3.09 -9.53
C CYS A 17 -7.72 -1.82 -8.78
N LEU A 18 -7.10 -0.72 -9.19
CA LEU A 18 -7.58 0.61 -8.85
C LEU A 18 -8.70 0.98 -9.82
N VAL A 19 -9.87 1.28 -9.27
CA VAL A 19 -11.01 1.74 -10.06
C VAL A 19 -10.94 3.26 -10.22
N SER A 20 -10.82 3.73 -11.45
CA SER A 20 -10.84 5.16 -11.76
C SER A 20 -12.23 5.78 -11.58
N TRP A 21 -12.27 7.12 -11.52
CA TRP A 21 -13.52 7.88 -11.42
C TRP A 21 -14.50 7.61 -12.57
N ASP A 22 -14.00 7.26 -13.76
CA ASP A 22 -14.79 6.90 -14.95
C ASP A 22 -15.02 5.39 -15.07
N SER A 23 -14.87 4.65 -13.96
CA SER A 23 -15.14 3.22 -13.84
C SER A 23 -14.26 2.35 -14.74
N ARG A 24 -13.00 2.71 -14.90
CA ARG A 24 -11.99 1.88 -15.57
C ARG A 24 -11.07 1.23 -14.54
N ALA A 25 -10.82 -0.05 -14.73
CA ALA A 25 -9.82 -0.76 -13.96
C ALA A 25 -8.40 -0.37 -14.41
N ILE A 26 -7.55 -0.11 -13.43
CA ILE A 26 -6.10 0.00 -13.57
C ILE A 26 -5.52 -1.17 -12.78
N THR A 27 -5.14 -2.24 -13.48
CA THR A 27 -4.68 -3.47 -12.84
C THR A 27 -3.28 -3.33 -12.25
N ASP A 28 -2.99 -4.13 -11.22
CA ASP A 28 -1.66 -4.45 -10.70
C ASP A 28 -0.55 -4.50 -11.77
N SER A 29 -0.69 -5.40 -12.75
CA SER A 29 0.19 -5.64 -13.88
C SER A 29 0.39 -4.39 -14.74
N TYR A 30 -0.65 -3.59 -14.94
CA TYR A 30 -0.53 -2.33 -15.68
C TYR A 30 0.33 -1.33 -14.90
N VAL A 31 0.10 -1.17 -13.60
CA VAL A 31 0.89 -0.28 -12.73
C VAL A 31 2.34 -0.75 -12.67
N ALA A 32 2.56 -2.04 -12.44
CA ALA A 32 3.88 -2.67 -12.42
C ALA A 32 4.65 -2.44 -13.73
N ASN A 33 3.99 -2.61 -14.88
CA ASN A 33 4.58 -2.33 -16.19
C ASN A 33 5.06 -0.86 -16.31
N LYS A 34 4.29 0.10 -15.77
CA LYS A 34 4.68 1.51 -15.75
C LYS A 34 5.83 1.79 -14.81
N ILE A 35 5.84 1.20 -13.62
CA ILE A 35 6.94 1.34 -12.66
C ILE A 35 8.24 0.75 -13.23
N ASN A 36 8.16 -0.40 -13.92
CA ASN A 36 9.30 -1.05 -14.56
C ASN A 36 9.90 -0.25 -15.73
N GLN A 37 9.14 0.68 -16.31
CA GLN A 37 9.62 1.59 -17.36
C GLN A 37 10.34 2.83 -16.81
N MET A 38 10.28 3.10 -15.50
CA MET A 38 10.88 4.29 -14.91
C MET A 38 12.39 4.12 -14.71
N GLU A 39 13.17 5.12 -15.14
CA GLU A 39 14.63 5.13 -14.93
C GLU A 39 15.03 5.28 -13.45
N SER A 40 14.16 5.88 -12.63
CA SER A 40 14.40 6.06 -11.19
C SER A 40 14.34 4.73 -10.42
N ASN A 41 15.21 4.59 -9.43
CA ASN A 41 15.16 3.57 -8.37
C ASN A 41 14.84 4.20 -7.00
N HIS A 42 14.22 5.39 -7.00
CA HIS A 42 13.78 6.07 -5.80
C HIS A 42 12.29 6.34 -5.96
N ILE A 43 11.49 5.28 -5.77
CA ILE A 43 10.05 5.27 -5.99
C ILE A 43 9.39 4.64 -4.75
N ALA A 44 8.33 5.27 -4.27
CA ALA A 44 7.42 4.67 -3.31
C ALA A 44 6.01 4.64 -3.92
N CYS A 45 5.37 3.47 -3.86
CA CYS A 45 3.99 3.26 -4.27
C CYS A 45 3.16 3.03 -3.02
N ILE A 46 2.18 3.90 -2.78
CA ILE A 46 1.34 3.87 -1.59
C ILE A 46 -0.11 3.77 -2.07
N TYR A 47 -0.73 2.63 -1.83
CA TYR A 47 -2.07 2.29 -2.29
C TYR A 47 -3.06 2.42 -1.11
N GLY A 48 -3.88 3.47 -1.18
CA GLY A 48 -4.93 3.77 -0.20
C GLY A 48 -6.30 3.31 -0.67
N SER A 49 -6.44 2.02 -0.98
CA SER A 49 -7.68 1.43 -1.49
C SER A 49 -8.06 0.18 -0.70
N CYS A 50 -9.25 -0.35 -0.95
CA CYS A 50 -9.52 -1.74 -0.65
C CYS A 50 -8.52 -2.65 -1.35
N HIS A 51 -8.24 -3.78 -0.71
CA HIS A 51 -7.43 -4.87 -1.26
C HIS A 51 -6.05 -4.43 -1.75
N SER A 52 -5.55 -3.32 -1.22
CA SER A 52 -4.36 -2.63 -1.72
C SER A 52 -3.08 -3.48 -1.64
N GLY A 53 -3.08 -4.54 -0.82
CA GLY A 53 -1.99 -5.50 -0.76
C GLY A 53 -1.82 -6.25 -2.08
N GLY A 54 -2.90 -6.56 -2.79
CA GLY A 54 -2.84 -7.27 -4.06
C GLY A 54 -2.35 -6.44 -5.25
N MET A 55 -1.99 -5.17 -5.03
CA MET A 55 -1.30 -4.39 -6.04
C MET A 55 0.20 -4.74 -6.14
N PHE A 56 0.70 -5.65 -5.29
CA PHE A 56 2.12 -6.03 -5.17
C PHE A 56 2.35 -7.37 -4.44
N ASP A 57 1.40 -8.31 -4.48
CA ASP A 57 1.55 -9.65 -3.90
C ASP A 57 2.41 -10.57 -4.77
N GLU A 58 2.45 -10.34 -6.08
CA GLU A 58 3.32 -11.10 -6.96
C GLU A 58 4.73 -10.50 -7.16
N ALA A 59 5.69 -11.40 -7.40
CA ALA A 59 7.04 -11.01 -7.81
C ALA A 59 7.07 -10.29 -9.18
N SER A 60 6.05 -10.51 -10.03
CA SER A 60 5.92 -9.90 -11.35
C SER A 60 5.49 -8.42 -11.28
N GLU A 61 4.86 -8.04 -10.17
CA GLU A 61 4.26 -6.73 -9.93
C GLU A 61 5.18 -5.76 -9.19
N THR A 62 6.30 -6.29 -8.72
CA THR A 62 7.23 -5.59 -7.86
C THR A 62 8.58 -5.42 -8.56
N ARG A 63 9.38 -4.50 -8.02
CA ARG A 63 10.66 -4.10 -8.60
C ARG A 63 11.65 -3.76 -7.50
N ALA A 64 12.89 -4.22 -7.65
CA ALA A 64 14.00 -3.82 -6.80
C ALA A 64 14.19 -2.28 -6.81
N GLY A 65 14.47 -1.69 -5.65
CA GLY A 65 14.61 -0.24 -5.48
C GLY A 65 13.29 0.51 -5.31
N VAL A 66 12.17 -0.19 -5.09
CA VAL A 66 10.86 0.44 -4.88
C VAL A 66 10.31 0.03 -3.51
N LEU A 67 9.69 0.98 -2.82
CA LEU A 67 8.92 0.74 -1.59
C LEU A 67 7.44 0.62 -1.95
N TYR A 68 6.77 -0.43 -1.49
CA TYR A 68 5.33 -0.63 -1.67
C TYR A 68 4.62 -0.64 -0.32
N ILE A 69 3.52 0.08 -0.22
CA ILE A 69 2.68 0.16 0.98
C ILE A 69 1.21 0.04 0.57
N GLY A 70 0.47 -0.83 1.23
CA GLY A 70 -0.98 -0.97 1.12
C GLY A 70 -1.66 -0.60 2.44
N ALA A 71 -2.84 0.00 2.36
CA ALA A 71 -3.71 0.30 3.50
C ALA A 71 -4.35 -0.95 4.14
N ALA A 72 -4.41 -2.06 3.40
CA ALA A 72 -4.97 -3.35 3.77
C ALA A 72 -4.23 -4.48 3.04
N GLU A 73 -4.32 -5.72 3.53
CA GLU A 73 -3.88 -6.95 2.84
C GLU A 73 -4.76 -7.21 1.59
N ALA A 74 -4.37 -8.15 0.72
CA ALA A 74 -5.08 -8.44 -0.53
C ALA A 74 -6.54 -8.83 -0.30
N ASP A 75 -6.83 -9.62 0.73
CA ASP A 75 -8.19 -10.10 1.03
C ASP A 75 -9.03 -9.13 1.89
N GLN A 76 -8.56 -7.90 2.11
CA GLN A 76 -9.11 -6.97 3.11
C GLN A 76 -9.58 -5.63 2.55
N TYR A 77 -10.61 -5.07 3.18
CA TYR A 77 -11.06 -3.72 2.84
C TYR A 77 -10.16 -2.65 3.48
N GLY A 78 -9.94 -1.58 2.73
CA GLY A 78 -9.43 -0.32 3.24
C GLY A 78 -10.60 0.51 3.73
N TRP A 79 -10.43 1.20 4.87
CA TRP A 79 -11.54 1.87 5.53
C TRP A 79 -11.40 3.39 5.53
N ASP A 80 -12.52 4.05 5.24
CA ASP A 80 -12.69 5.50 5.38
C ASP A 80 -13.59 5.82 6.58
N TYR A 81 -13.17 6.82 7.36
CA TYR A 81 -13.93 7.27 8.52
C TYR A 81 -14.34 8.72 8.31
N LEU A 82 -15.66 8.95 8.26
CA LEU A 82 -16.21 10.29 8.06
C LEU A 82 -15.69 11.29 9.11
N LEU A 83 -15.56 10.86 10.37
CA LEU A 83 -15.09 11.72 11.46
C LEU A 83 -13.59 12.02 11.40
N LEU A 84 -12.81 11.23 10.65
CA LEU A 84 -11.39 11.51 10.39
C LEU A 84 -11.22 12.40 9.16
N GLU A 85 -12.27 12.58 8.35
CA GLU A 85 -12.21 13.21 7.01
C GLU A 85 -11.08 12.62 6.14
N ASN A 86 -10.77 11.34 6.36
CA ASN A 86 -9.61 10.65 5.80
C ASN A 86 -9.83 9.12 5.83
N SER A 87 -8.97 8.38 5.13
CA SER A 87 -8.88 6.94 5.36
C SER A 87 -8.23 6.66 6.71
N LEU A 88 -8.65 5.59 7.37
CA LEU A 88 -8.13 5.18 8.67
C LEU A 88 -6.60 5.02 8.60
N PHE A 89 -6.11 4.39 7.53
CA PHE A 89 -4.68 4.25 7.30
C PHE A 89 -3.99 5.60 7.10
N PHE A 90 -4.45 6.44 6.16
CA PHE A 90 -3.77 7.72 5.87
C PHE A 90 -3.89 8.74 7.01
N TYR A 91 -4.91 8.64 7.86
CA TYR A 91 -4.98 9.43 9.08
C TYR A 91 -3.79 9.14 9.99
N TYR A 92 -3.50 7.87 10.29
CA TYR A 92 -2.35 7.55 11.15
C TYR A 92 -1.02 7.65 10.42
N PHE A 93 -0.93 7.19 9.18
CA PHE A 93 0.32 7.17 8.40
C PHE A 93 0.70 8.57 7.90
N GLY A 94 -0.19 9.20 7.12
CA GLY A 94 0.07 10.45 6.45
C GLY A 94 -0.09 11.66 7.37
N ASP A 95 -1.21 11.76 8.08
CA ASP A 95 -1.50 12.93 8.92
C ASP A 95 -0.73 12.89 10.25
N GLN A 96 -1.00 11.91 11.11
CA GLN A 96 -0.40 11.82 12.45
C GLN A 96 1.05 11.33 12.43
N GLY A 97 1.45 10.54 11.44
CA GLY A 97 2.79 9.99 11.32
C GLY A 97 3.75 10.93 10.61
N LEU A 98 3.41 11.32 9.38
CA LEU A 98 4.24 12.17 8.54
C LEU A 98 3.96 13.65 8.77
N LEU A 99 2.82 14.20 8.38
CA LEU A 99 2.62 15.66 8.33
C LEU A 99 2.74 16.34 9.70
N ASN A 100 2.03 15.83 10.69
CA ASN A 100 1.98 16.37 12.05
C ASN A 100 2.77 15.54 13.06
N GLY A 101 3.40 14.46 12.60
CA GLY A 101 4.15 13.53 13.43
C GLY A 101 5.67 13.71 13.40
N PRO A 102 6.37 12.88 14.19
CA PRO A 102 7.82 12.95 14.34
C PRO A 102 8.58 12.27 13.19
N TYR A 103 7.91 11.52 12.31
CA TYR A 103 8.57 10.69 11.31
C TYR A 103 8.91 11.50 10.05
N ASP A 104 10.09 11.27 9.51
CA ASP A 104 10.62 11.89 8.30
C ASP A 104 10.76 10.89 7.14
N ASN A 105 10.51 9.60 7.40
CA ASN A 105 10.57 8.53 6.43
C ASN A 105 9.30 7.66 6.45
N LEU A 106 9.02 7.02 5.31
CA LEU A 106 7.79 6.26 5.08
C LEU A 106 7.71 4.99 5.94
N GLN A 107 8.82 4.29 6.15
CA GLN A 107 8.84 3.02 6.89
C GLN A 107 8.48 3.22 8.37
N ASP A 108 9.06 4.23 9.03
CA ASP A 108 8.75 4.49 10.44
C ASP A 108 7.30 4.97 10.62
N ALA A 109 6.81 5.81 9.71
CA ALA A 109 5.40 6.23 9.71
C ALA A 109 4.44 5.04 9.49
N PHE A 110 4.81 4.09 8.62
CA PHE A 110 4.06 2.86 8.43
C PHE A 110 3.99 2.02 9.71
N TRP A 111 5.13 1.78 10.36
CA TRP A 111 5.17 0.99 11.60
C TRP A 111 4.47 1.66 12.78
N TYR A 112 4.41 2.99 12.79
CA TYR A 112 3.56 3.74 13.71
C TYR A 112 2.07 3.52 13.43
N ALA A 113 1.64 3.62 12.17
CA ALA A 113 0.24 3.57 11.78
C ALA A 113 -0.35 2.16 11.91
N ARG A 114 0.38 1.14 11.46
CA ARG A 114 -0.11 -0.25 11.38
C ARG A 114 -0.82 -0.75 12.65
N PRO A 115 -0.22 -0.69 13.86
CA PRO A 115 -0.89 -1.18 15.07
C PRO A 115 -2.13 -0.36 15.46
N LEU A 116 -2.19 0.93 15.10
CA LEU A 116 -3.35 1.78 15.39
C LEU A 116 -4.52 1.46 14.48
N VAL A 117 -4.24 1.24 13.18
CA VAL A 117 -5.27 0.79 12.22
C VAL A 117 -5.85 -0.55 12.66
N ILE A 118 -5.02 -1.55 12.97
CA ILE A 118 -5.47 -2.88 13.38
C ILE A 118 -6.27 -2.86 14.69
N ALA A 119 -5.91 -1.95 15.61
CA ALA A 119 -6.64 -1.81 16.87
C ALA A 119 -8.06 -1.24 16.66
N GLU A 120 -8.23 -0.32 15.73
CA GLU A 120 -9.53 0.28 15.39
C GLU A 120 -10.36 -0.62 14.49
N GLN A 121 -9.74 -1.20 13.46
CA GLN A 121 -10.37 -2.02 12.44
C GLN A 121 -9.51 -3.27 12.14
N PRO A 122 -9.74 -4.38 12.86
CA PRO A 122 -8.88 -5.58 12.79
C PRO A 122 -8.81 -6.31 11.44
N ASP A 123 -9.75 -6.05 10.53
CA ASP A 123 -9.82 -6.60 9.16
C ASP A 123 -9.31 -5.61 8.10
N SER A 124 -8.43 -4.68 8.50
CA SER A 124 -7.80 -3.67 7.64
C SER A 124 -6.32 -3.57 7.97
N CYS A 125 -5.55 -4.65 7.79
CA CYS A 125 -4.15 -4.72 8.17
C CYS A 125 -3.24 -4.04 7.14
N PRO A 126 -2.63 -2.87 7.41
CA PRO A 126 -1.70 -2.28 6.47
C PRO A 126 -0.48 -3.19 6.25
N ILE A 127 0.01 -3.24 5.02
CA ILE A 127 1.12 -4.09 4.61
C ILE A 127 2.18 -3.28 3.86
N MET A 128 3.44 -3.68 4.01
CA MET A 128 4.58 -3.04 3.37
C MET A 128 5.55 -4.07 2.80
N LEU A 129 5.98 -3.84 1.57
CA LEU A 129 7.07 -4.57 0.93
C LEU A 129 8.20 -3.59 0.61
N ASP A 130 9.30 -3.71 1.36
CA ASP A 130 10.47 -2.84 1.23
C ASP A 130 11.55 -3.51 0.36
N TYR A 131 11.56 -3.17 -0.93
CA TYR A 131 12.66 -3.47 -1.84
C TYR A 131 13.57 -2.27 -2.10
N TYR A 132 13.33 -1.13 -1.43
CA TYR A 132 14.19 0.03 -1.49
C TYR A 132 15.42 -0.17 -0.58
N GLY A 133 15.26 -0.79 0.59
CA GLY A 133 16.35 -1.27 1.44
C GLY A 133 17.08 -0.18 2.23
N ALA A 134 16.53 1.03 2.28
CA ALA A 134 17.00 2.15 3.09
C ALA A 134 15.79 2.99 3.57
N PRO A 135 15.94 3.90 4.54
CA PRO A 135 14.85 4.81 4.91
C PRO A 135 14.46 5.70 3.72
N PHE A 136 13.19 5.72 3.35
CA PHE A 136 12.66 6.56 2.29
C PHE A 136 12.22 7.91 2.87
N TYR A 137 13.11 8.91 2.84
CA TYR A 137 12.85 10.23 3.42
C TYR A 137 11.93 11.09 2.57
N VAL A 138 10.99 11.80 3.21
CA VAL A 138 10.00 12.68 2.56
C VAL A 138 9.92 14.09 3.16
N LYS A 139 10.83 14.43 4.08
CA LYS A 139 10.98 15.75 4.69
C LYS A 139 12.40 16.28 4.55
#